data_AF-A0A811L6P9-F1
#
_entry.id   AF-A0A811L6P9-F1
#
_cell.length_a   1.000
_cell.length_b   1.000
_cell.length_c   1.000
_cell.angle_alpha   90.00
_cell.angle_beta   90.00
_cell.angle_gamma   90.00
#
_symmetry.space_group_name_H-M   'P 1'
#
loop_
_entity.id
_entity.type
_entity.pdbx_description
1 polymer ?
#
loop_
_entity_poly.entity_id
_entity_poly.type
_entity_poly.pdbx_seq_one_letter_code
_entity_poly.pdbx_strand_id
1 'polypeptide(L)'
;MAETKENEPMEVDTTPFEPVSILKLTKDAQQKHGLRHGNYKRYGDYCDRRIRRLRRALKYTHTYKCVPNHKAKFVLRPITSDVINDKRFLELVVFDVEHCWARGMEFKVASENEKHARQIFHARRRLIKAVQHAENLDSAVNTSPRFDDFTKTEGKAYVASIQGAAFLEKRKWAEALEKYINSRFIYEKLVKNVKNEELKALYEQKVKELTNIIKLCEYHAGKKGLDVVPDVSQLDLNETLEDSLKNVEIEPKNEKERKKQEKAENKKKKEQQPLPQPVPAKPSFFNLALKHFTLPEEIETIANTKPAAKKPTKQGSQEEPQEASGIGGMVRNLLWGSK
;
A
#
# COMPACT_ATOMS: atom_id res chain seq x y z
N MET A 1 25.70 39.18 30.78
CA MET A 1 25.24 37.96 31.48
C MET A 1 23.95 37.55 30.81
N ALA A 2 23.99 36.55 29.93
CA ALA A 2 22.80 36.06 29.25
C ALA A 2 22.26 34.91 30.10
N GLU A 3 21.12 35.14 30.75
CA GLU A 3 20.40 34.14 31.52
C GLU A 3 19.99 32.98 30.60
N THR A 4 20.60 31.83 30.84
CA THR A 4 20.17 30.55 30.32
C THR A 4 18.79 30.25 30.90
N LYS A 5 17.75 30.39 30.07
CA LYS A 5 16.42 29.85 30.41
C LYS A 5 16.56 28.35 30.57
N GLU A 6 16.46 27.91 31.81
CA GLU A 6 16.42 26.51 32.21
C GLU A 6 15.29 25.81 31.46
N ASN A 7 15.61 24.65 30.89
CA ASN A 7 14.63 23.79 30.24
C ASN A 7 13.66 23.29 31.30
N GLU A 8 12.45 23.85 31.35
CA GLU A 8 11.35 23.28 32.10
C GLU A 8 11.15 21.81 31.65
N PRO A 9 11.13 20.85 32.57
CA PRO A 9 10.85 19.47 32.22
C PRO A 9 9.41 19.40 31.69
N MET A 10 9.27 19.09 30.40
CA MET A 10 7.97 18.76 29.80
C MET A 10 7.35 17.63 30.63
N GLU A 11 6.27 17.92 31.35
CA GLU A 11 5.49 16.91 32.04
C GLU A 11 5.05 15.86 31.01
N VAL A 12 5.64 14.67 31.13
CA VAL A 12 5.36 13.56 30.23
C VAL A 12 4.01 13.01 30.66
N ASP A 13 2.93 13.43 30.00
CA ASP A 13 1.58 12.87 30.20
C ASP A 13 1.67 11.34 30.17
N THR A 14 1.48 10.68 31.32
CA THR A 14 1.62 9.23 31.50
C THR A 14 0.31 8.48 31.26
N THR A 15 -0.72 9.15 30.76
CA THR A 15 -2.02 8.54 30.53
C THR A 15 -1.93 7.38 29.53
N PRO A 16 -2.47 6.20 29.84
CA PRO A 16 -2.46 5.06 28.92
C PRO A 16 -3.32 5.36 27.69
N PHE A 17 -2.89 4.87 26.52
CA PHE A 17 -3.65 5.03 25.28
C PHE A 17 -4.84 4.07 25.22
N GLU A 18 -5.94 4.51 24.59
CA GLU A 18 -7.04 3.61 24.22
C GLU A 18 -6.53 2.45 23.35
N PRO A 19 -7.06 1.22 23.55
CA PRO A 19 -6.67 0.06 22.78
C PRO A 19 -6.88 0.29 21.28
N VAL A 20 -5.93 -0.17 20.47
CA VAL A 20 -5.95 0.00 19.02
C VAL A 20 -5.85 -1.36 18.36
N SER A 21 -6.85 -1.72 17.55
CA SER A 21 -6.70 -2.88 16.67
C SER A 21 -5.96 -2.51 15.40
N ILE A 22 -4.73 -3.03 15.25
CA ILE A 22 -3.88 -2.91 14.07
C ILE A 22 -4.51 -3.67 12.89
N LEU A 23 -5.08 -4.85 13.13
CA LEU A 23 -5.71 -5.63 12.07
C LEU A 23 -6.96 -4.94 11.52
N LYS A 24 -7.83 -4.38 12.38
CA LYS A 24 -9.00 -3.60 11.95
C LYS A 24 -8.57 -2.36 11.16
N LEU A 25 -7.58 -1.62 11.66
CA LEU A 25 -7.04 -0.43 10.98
C LEU A 25 -6.54 -0.74 9.57
N THR A 26 -5.75 -1.81 9.41
CA THR A 26 -5.17 -2.19 8.12
C THR A 26 -6.22 -2.74 7.16
N LYS A 27 -7.08 -3.67 7.59
CA LYS A 27 -8.13 -4.26 6.75
C LYS A 27 -9.16 -3.21 6.29
N ASP A 28 -9.59 -2.31 7.16
CA ASP A 28 -10.49 -1.21 6.77
C ASP A 28 -9.86 -0.31 5.71
N ALA A 29 -8.58 0.04 5.87
CA ALA A 29 -7.86 0.87 4.91
C ALA A 29 -7.69 0.14 3.56
N GLN A 30 -7.34 -1.16 3.60
CA GLN A 30 -7.17 -1.99 2.41
C GLN A 30 -8.47 -2.09 1.60
N GLN A 31 -9.59 -2.39 2.27
CA GLN A 31 -10.91 -2.53 1.61
C GLN A 31 -11.37 -1.20 0.98
N LYS A 32 -11.21 -0.07 1.68
CA LYS A 32 -11.62 1.26 1.20
C LYS A 32 -10.75 1.78 0.06
N HIS A 33 -9.47 1.43 0.01
CA HIS A 33 -8.49 2.12 -0.84
C HIS A 33 -7.87 1.27 -1.95
N GLY A 34 -8.57 0.23 -2.41
CA GLY A 34 -8.30 -0.42 -3.69
C GLY A 34 -8.07 -1.93 -3.62
N LEU A 35 -7.76 -2.48 -2.45
CA LEU A 35 -7.45 -3.90 -2.33
C LEU A 35 -8.68 -4.79 -2.55
N ARG A 36 -9.90 -4.25 -2.36
CA ARG A 36 -11.14 -4.92 -2.76
C ARG A 36 -11.16 -5.33 -4.24
N HIS A 37 -10.46 -4.58 -5.09
CA HIS A 37 -10.33 -4.85 -6.53
C HIS A 37 -8.91 -5.33 -6.92
N GLY A 38 -8.08 -5.72 -5.95
CA GLY A 38 -6.70 -6.15 -6.21
C GLY A 38 -5.72 -5.06 -6.64
N ASN A 39 -6.07 -3.77 -6.47
CA ASN A 39 -5.20 -2.66 -6.90
C ASN A 39 -4.23 -2.24 -5.79
N TYR A 40 -3.05 -2.87 -5.78
CA TYR A 40 -1.98 -2.61 -4.81
C TYR A 40 -1.34 -1.23 -4.96
N LYS A 41 -1.18 -0.74 -6.20
CA LYS A 41 -0.61 0.59 -6.49
C LYS A 41 -1.43 1.69 -5.83
N ARG A 42 -2.76 1.64 -6.00
CA ARG A 42 -3.70 2.62 -5.41
C ARG A 42 -3.61 2.63 -3.88
N TYR A 43 -3.51 1.45 -3.28
CA TYR A 43 -3.36 1.31 -1.83
C TYR A 43 -2.02 1.88 -1.35
N GLY A 44 -0.92 1.56 -2.03
CA GLY A 44 0.41 2.12 -1.74
C GLY A 44 0.45 3.65 -1.81
N ASP A 45 -0.17 4.25 -2.83
CA ASP A 45 -0.30 5.71 -2.97
C ASP A 45 -1.16 6.34 -1.85
N TYR A 46 -2.21 5.61 -1.41
CA TYR A 46 -3.02 6.03 -0.27
C TYR A 46 -2.16 6.07 1.01
N CYS A 47 -1.40 5.01 1.28
CA CYS A 47 -0.52 4.95 2.45
C CYS A 47 0.51 6.10 2.40
N ASP A 48 1.13 6.38 1.25
CA ASP A 48 2.02 7.54 1.06
C ASP A 48 1.37 8.87 1.44
N ARG A 49 0.12 9.08 1.01
CA ARG A 49 -0.64 10.29 1.34
C ARG A 49 -1.05 10.32 2.82
N ARG A 50 -1.36 9.17 3.43
CA ARG A 50 -1.73 9.05 4.84
C ARG A 50 -0.54 9.36 5.74
N ILE A 51 0.62 8.75 5.48
CA ILE A 51 1.91 9.00 6.17
C ILE A 51 2.23 10.49 6.13
N ARG A 52 2.19 11.12 4.95
CA ARG A 52 2.47 12.56 4.81
C ARG A 52 1.53 13.44 5.63
N ARG A 53 0.23 13.12 5.65
CA ARG A 53 -0.76 13.86 6.43
C ARG A 53 -0.56 13.66 7.94
N LEU A 54 -0.27 12.43 8.39
CA LEU A 54 0.02 12.13 9.79
C LEU A 54 1.27 12.87 10.27
N ARG A 55 2.37 12.83 9.52
CA ARG A 55 3.60 13.57 9.85
C ARG A 55 3.36 15.08 9.95
N ARG A 56 2.54 15.66 9.07
CA ARG A 56 2.16 17.09 9.15
C ARG A 56 1.27 17.38 10.36
N ALA A 57 0.28 16.54 10.63
CA ALA A 57 -0.64 16.70 11.75
C ALA A 57 0.08 16.62 13.11
N LEU A 58 1.07 15.74 13.22
CA LEU A 58 1.93 15.58 14.40
C LEU A 58 3.07 16.61 14.47
N LYS A 59 3.20 17.49 13.46
CA LYS A 59 4.36 18.38 13.28
C LYS A 59 5.70 17.64 13.34
N TYR A 60 5.68 16.35 12.99
CA TYR A 60 6.81 15.44 12.98
C TYR A 60 7.24 15.09 11.56
N THR A 61 7.53 16.12 10.77
CA THR A 61 8.01 15.99 9.41
C THR A 61 9.53 15.82 9.38
N HIS A 62 10.04 15.08 8.41
CA HIS A 62 11.46 15.11 8.11
C HIS A 62 11.88 16.54 7.78
N THR A 63 13.09 16.91 8.18
CA THR A 63 13.58 18.28 8.04
C THR A 63 14.70 18.36 7.05
N TYR A 64 14.85 19.52 6.42
CA TYR A 64 15.99 19.85 5.61
C TYR A 64 16.83 20.86 6.37
N LYS A 65 18.10 20.52 6.65
CA LYS A 65 19.05 21.49 7.17
C LYS A 65 19.59 22.28 5.97
N CYS A 66 19.16 23.52 5.86
CA CYS A 66 19.71 24.48 4.90
C CYS A 66 20.88 25.17 5.57
N VAL A 67 22.09 24.90 5.08
CA VAL A 67 23.29 25.65 5.46
C VAL A 67 23.57 26.63 4.32
N PRO A 68 23.86 27.92 4.59
CA PRO A 68 24.22 28.88 3.55
C PRO A 68 25.30 28.31 2.62
N ASN A 69 25.17 28.54 1.31
CA ASN A 69 26.07 28.04 0.27
C ASN A 69 26.23 26.51 0.16
N HIS A 70 25.36 25.72 0.81
CA HIS A 70 25.33 24.27 0.65
C HIS A 70 23.94 23.74 0.27
N LYS A 71 23.92 22.65 -0.49
CA LYS A 71 22.66 21.94 -0.81
C LYS A 71 22.00 21.46 0.49
N ALA A 72 20.69 21.63 0.57
CA ALA A 72 19.91 21.25 1.75
C ALA A 72 20.10 19.76 2.06
N LYS A 73 20.55 19.45 3.29
CA LYS A 73 20.77 18.08 3.74
C LYS A 73 19.50 17.53 4.38
N PHE A 74 19.01 16.41 3.88
CA PHE A 74 17.88 15.70 4.47
C PHE A 74 18.26 15.14 5.84
N VAL A 75 17.43 15.42 6.84
CA VAL A 75 17.55 14.88 8.19
C VAL A 75 16.35 13.98 8.45
N LEU A 76 16.64 12.68 8.53
CA LEU A 76 15.65 11.68 8.92
C LEU A 76 15.25 11.93 10.38
N ARG A 77 13.95 11.82 10.63
CA ARG A 77 13.38 11.81 11.98
C ARG A 77 12.76 10.43 12.21
N PRO A 78 13.53 9.48 12.76
CA PRO A 78 13.05 8.12 13.04
C PRO A 78 12.12 8.15 14.25
N ILE A 79 11.09 7.31 14.22
CA ILE A 79 10.13 7.20 15.33
C ILE A 79 10.81 6.34 16.40
N THR A 80 11.22 6.97 17.50
CA THR A 80 11.75 6.29 18.69
C THR A 80 10.69 6.29 19.79
N SER A 81 10.84 5.40 20.78
CA SER A 81 9.94 5.25 21.93
C SER A 81 9.63 6.57 22.64
N ASP A 82 10.64 7.44 22.74
CA ASP A 82 10.60 8.66 23.56
C ASP A 82 9.74 9.76 22.93
N VAL A 83 9.43 9.64 21.63
CA VAL A 83 8.68 10.63 20.86
C VAL A 83 7.19 10.30 20.82
N ILE A 84 6.79 9.13 21.33
CA ILE A 84 5.41 8.63 21.24
C ILE A 84 4.53 9.35 22.25
N ASN A 85 3.95 10.47 21.80
CA ASN A 85 3.00 11.25 22.59
C ASN A 85 1.54 10.97 22.21
N ASP A 86 1.29 10.62 20.95
CA ASP A 86 -0.04 10.40 20.39
C ASP A 86 -0.21 8.98 19.82
N LYS A 87 -1.42 8.43 19.91
CA LYS A 87 -1.84 7.20 19.20
C LYS A 87 -1.55 7.23 17.69
N ARG A 88 -1.52 8.42 17.08
CA ARG A 88 -1.25 8.60 15.65
C ARG A 88 0.18 8.20 15.25
N PHE A 89 1.13 8.15 16.19
CA PHE A 89 2.47 7.61 15.93
C PHE A 89 2.42 6.11 15.63
N LEU A 90 1.54 5.36 16.30
CA LEU A 90 1.30 3.96 15.98
C LEU A 90 0.78 3.81 14.54
N GLU A 91 -0.25 4.57 14.18
CA GLU A 91 -0.78 4.57 12.80
C GLU A 91 0.30 4.92 11.78
N LEU A 92 1.18 5.87 12.09
CA LEU A 92 2.26 6.29 11.21
C LEU A 92 3.21 5.14 10.90
N VAL A 93 3.68 4.40 11.93
CA VAL A 93 4.58 3.26 11.72
C VAL A 93 3.86 2.12 10.98
N VAL A 94 2.61 1.83 11.36
CA VAL A 94 1.80 0.80 10.67
C VAL A 94 1.64 1.13 9.18
N PHE A 95 1.34 2.38 8.83
CA PHE A 95 1.21 2.78 7.42
C PHE A 95 2.55 2.81 6.67
N ASP A 96 3.69 3.06 7.35
CA ASP A 96 5.03 2.91 6.75
C ASP A 96 5.29 1.44 6.36
N VAL A 97 4.89 0.48 7.21
CA VAL A 97 4.93 -0.97 6.90
C VAL A 97 4.01 -1.30 5.71
N GLU A 98 2.74 -0.93 5.80
CA GLU A 98 1.74 -1.21 4.75
C GLU A 98 2.13 -0.60 3.41
N HIS A 99 2.72 0.61 3.38
CA HIS A 99 3.20 1.22 2.15
C HIS A 99 4.32 0.37 1.50
N CYS A 100 5.29 -0.09 2.30
CA CYS A 100 6.37 -0.92 1.81
C CYS A 100 5.88 -2.29 1.35
N TRP A 101 4.96 -2.90 2.09
CA TRP A 101 4.31 -4.16 1.73
C TRP A 101 3.48 -4.04 0.44
N ALA A 102 2.63 -3.01 0.32
CA ALA A 102 1.79 -2.79 -0.85
C ALA A 102 2.60 -2.60 -2.14
N ARG A 103 3.70 -1.83 -2.08
CA ARG A 103 4.63 -1.71 -3.22
C ARG A 103 5.34 -3.01 -3.53
N GLY A 104 5.67 -3.81 -2.52
CA GLY A 104 6.24 -5.14 -2.70
C GLY A 104 5.27 -6.06 -3.46
N MET A 105 3.99 -6.06 -3.06
CA MET A 105 2.93 -6.82 -3.72
C MET A 105 2.61 -6.30 -5.13
N GLU A 106 2.66 -4.98 -5.36
CA GLU A 106 2.52 -4.38 -6.69
C GLU A 106 3.58 -4.95 -7.67
N PHE A 107 4.85 -4.96 -7.26
CA PHE A 107 5.92 -5.53 -8.09
C PHE A 107 5.83 -7.05 -8.23
N LYS A 108 5.31 -7.75 -7.21
CA LYS A 108 5.06 -9.19 -7.29
C LYS A 108 4.05 -9.51 -8.38
N VAL A 109 2.87 -8.87 -8.34
CA VAL A 109 1.81 -9.05 -9.35
C VAL A 109 2.31 -8.64 -10.74
N ALA A 110 3.06 -7.54 -10.84
CA ALA A 110 3.64 -7.13 -12.11
C ALA A 110 4.62 -8.19 -12.67
N SER A 111 5.42 -8.82 -11.80
CA SER A 111 6.41 -9.83 -12.20
C SER A 111 5.82 -11.17 -12.64
N GLU A 112 4.57 -11.45 -12.23
CA GLU A 112 3.82 -12.62 -12.67
C GLU A 112 3.32 -12.45 -14.12
N ASN A 113 2.91 -11.23 -14.48
CA ASN A 113 2.44 -10.89 -15.83
C ASN A 113 3.60 -10.72 -16.81
N GLU A 114 4.64 -10.00 -16.40
CA GLU A 114 5.83 -9.74 -17.19
C GLU A 114 7.03 -10.37 -16.46
N LYS A 115 7.66 -11.40 -17.04
CA LYS A 115 8.81 -12.10 -16.43
C LYS A 115 10.08 -11.23 -16.45
N HIS A 116 10.06 -10.12 -15.73
CA HIS A 116 11.20 -9.24 -15.51
C HIS A 116 11.84 -9.57 -14.16
N ALA A 117 13.00 -10.24 -14.20
CA ALA A 117 13.77 -10.58 -13.00
C ALA A 117 14.02 -9.35 -12.08
N ARG A 118 14.17 -8.15 -12.66
CA ARG A 118 14.32 -6.88 -11.91
C ARG A 118 13.12 -6.60 -11.00
N GLN A 119 11.89 -6.86 -11.44
CA GLN A 119 10.68 -6.61 -10.65
C GLN A 119 10.63 -7.53 -9.41
N ILE A 120 11.08 -8.78 -9.54
CA ILE A 120 11.22 -9.71 -8.40
C ILE A 120 12.22 -9.18 -7.37
N PHE A 121 13.37 -8.67 -7.81
CA PHE A 121 14.36 -8.06 -6.90
C PHE A 121 13.80 -6.81 -6.20
N HIS A 122 13.04 -5.98 -6.93
CA HIS A 122 12.36 -4.82 -6.34
C HIS A 122 11.30 -5.25 -5.32
N ALA A 123 10.47 -6.23 -5.63
CA ALA A 123 9.47 -6.79 -4.72
C ALA A 123 10.12 -7.25 -3.41
N ARG A 124 11.16 -8.09 -3.50
CA ARG A 124 11.92 -8.58 -2.34
C ARG A 124 12.53 -7.44 -1.52
N ARG A 125 13.15 -6.44 -2.17
CA ARG A 125 13.74 -5.28 -1.48
C ARG A 125 12.69 -4.47 -0.72
N ARG A 126 11.50 -4.29 -1.30
CA ARG A 126 10.39 -3.58 -0.65
C ARG A 126 9.84 -4.35 0.56
N LEU A 127 9.73 -5.67 0.46
CA LEU A 127 9.27 -6.50 1.58
C LEU A 127 10.29 -6.56 2.72
N ILE A 128 11.59 -6.59 2.41
CA ILE A 128 12.63 -6.47 3.45
C ILE A 128 12.52 -5.13 4.17
N LYS A 129 12.26 -4.02 3.45
CA LYS A 129 12.00 -2.73 4.09
C LYS A 129 10.73 -2.75 4.94
N ALA A 130 9.68 -3.45 4.51
CA ALA A 130 8.47 -3.61 5.33
C ALA A 130 8.79 -4.30 6.66
N VAL A 131 9.65 -5.33 6.65
CA VAL A 131 10.12 -6.00 7.88
C VAL A 131 10.89 -5.05 8.78
N GLN A 132 11.79 -4.22 8.24
CA GLN A 132 12.52 -3.21 9.04
C GLN A 132 11.56 -2.23 9.74
N HIS A 133 10.53 -1.77 9.03
CA HIS A 133 9.50 -0.92 9.64
C HIS A 133 8.66 -1.67 10.67
N ALA A 134 8.43 -2.97 10.48
CA ALA A 134 7.67 -3.81 11.40
C ALA A 134 8.48 -4.10 12.69
N GLU A 135 9.78 -4.30 12.60
CA GLU A 135 10.67 -4.40 13.78
C GLU A 135 10.74 -3.07 14.53
N ASN A 136 10.75 -1.94 13.81
CA ASN A 136 10.63 -0.63 14.43
C ASN A 136 9.27 -0.43 15.12
N LEU A 137 8.18 -1.01 14.58
CA LEU A 137 6.87 -1.02 15.25
C LEU A 137 6.92 -1.79 16.56
N ASP A 138 7.47 -3.00 16.55
CA ASP A 138 7.56 -3.87 17.73
C ASP A 138 8.37 -3.22 18.85
N SER A 139 9.57 -2.73 18.52
CA SER A 139 10.44 -2.01 19.46
C SER A 139 9.78 -0.74 20.02
N ALA A 140 9.12 0.06 19.18
CA ALA A 140 8.40 1.25 19.61
C ALA A 140 7.23 0.94 20.57
N VAL A 141 6.48 -0.13 20.28
CA VAL A 141 5.30 -0.53 21.05
C VAL A 141 5.66 -1.22 22.36
N ASN A 142 6.68 -2.09 22.37
CA ASN A 142 7.11 -2.81 23.57
C ASN A 142 7.88 -1.90 24.55
N THR A 143 8.67 -0.94 24.04
CA THR A 143 9.44 -0.02 24.90
C THR A 143 8.54 1.02 25.57
N SER A 144 7.42 1.39 24.93
CA SER A 144 6.53 2.40 25.48
C SER A 144 5.56 1.79 26.51
N PRO A 145 5.54 2.27 27.77
CA PRO A 145 4.61 1.78 28.78
C PRO A 145 3.16 2.23 28.53
N ARG A 146 2.94 3.16 27.58
CA ARG A 146 1.62 3.77 27.32
C ARG A 146 0.70 2.90 26.48
N PHE A 147 1.25 1.92 25.75
CA PHE A 147 0.43 1.02 24.95
C PHE A 147 -0.12 -0.10 25.81
N ASP A 148 -1.40 -0.38 25.59
CA ASP A 148 -2.08 -1.53 26.16
C ASP A 148 -1.47 -2.84 25.65
N ASP A 149 -1.51 -3.87 26.48
CA ASP A 149 -0.91 -5.16 26.20
C ASP A 149 -1.61 -5.90 25.06
N PHE A 150 -2.90 -5.63 24.84
CA PHE A 150 -3.61 -6.06 23.63
C PHE A 150 -2.94 -5.54 22.36
N THR A 151 -2.58 -4.25 22.35
CA THR A 151 -1.96 -3.63 21.18
C THR A 151 -0.55 -4.18 20.97
N LYS A 152 0.18 -4.47 22.06
CA LYS A 152 1.50 -5.12 22.01
C LYS A 152 1.41 -6.54 21.43
N THR A 153 0.49 -7.35 21.94
CA THR A 153 0.31 -8.75 21.48
C THR A 153 -0.14 -8.82 20.02
N GLU A 154 -1.10 -7.99 19.60
CA GLU A 154 -1.51 -7.91 18.20
C GLU A 154 -0.39 -7.36 17.30
N GLY A 155 0.39 -6.40 17.79
CA GLY A 155 1.60 -5.89 17.14
C GLY A 155 2.58 -7.01 16.80
N LYS A 156 2.93 -7.86 17.78
CA LYS A 156 3.78 -9.03 17.57
C LYS A 156 3.22 -9.98 16.51
N ALA A 157 1.91 -10.24 16.52
CA ALA A 157 1.25 -11.08 15.51
C ALA A 157 1.34 -10.49 14.10
N TYR A 158 1.15 -9.18 13.97
CA TYR A 158 1.26 -8.47 12.69
C TYR A 158 2.69 -8.49 12.16
N VAL A 159 3.69 -8.20 13.01
CA VAL A 159 5.11 -8.21 12.64
C VAL A 159 5.54 -9.60 12.17
N ALA A 160 5.15 -10.65 12.89
CA ALA A 160 5.40 -12.03 12.47
C ALA A 160 4.78 -12.36 11.10
N SER A 161 3.56 -11.87 10.81
CA SER A 161 2.93 -12.04 9.48
C SER A 161 3.72 -11.34 8.36
N ILE A 162 4.29 -10.16 8.61
CA ILE A 162 5.09 -9.42 7.62
C ILE A 162 6.46 -10.07 7.41
N GLN A 163 7.09 -10.56 8.48
CA GLN A 163 8.31 -11.36 8.41
C GLN A 163 8.10 -12.63 7.59
N GLY A 164 7.01 -13.37 7.86
CA GLY A 164 6.62 -14.55 7.08
C GLY A 164 6.44 -14.24 5.60
N ALA A 165 5.79 -13.11 5.26
CA ALA A 165 5.63 -12.69 3.87
C ALA A 165 6.98 -12.44 3.17
N ALA A 166 7.94 -11.81 3.85
CA ALA A 166 9.26 -11.59 3.30
C ALA A 166 10.06 -12.90 3.10
N PHE A 167 9.93 -13.87 4.01
CA PHE A 167 10.60 -15.18 3.87
C PHE A 167 9.96 -16.05 2.79
N LEU A 168 8.63 -15.97 2.62
CA LEU A 168 7.90 -16.63 1.54
C LEU A 168 8.45 -16.21 0.17
N GLU A 169 8.63 -14.91 -0.06
CA GLU A 169 9.20 -14.40 -1.32
C GLU A 169 10.68 -14.77 -1.50
N LYS A 170 11.41 -15.04 -0.42
CA LYS A 170 12.79 -15.56 -0.48
C LYS A 170 12.84 -17.07 -0.76
N ARG A 171 11.68 -17.75 -0.87
CA ARG A 171 11.54 -19.22 -0.96
C ARG A 171 12.17 -19.96 0.23
N LYS A 172 12.23 -19.29 1.39
CA LYS A 172 12.71 -19.88 2.64
C LYS A 172 11.51 -20.41 3.43
N TRP A 173 11.02 -21.59 3.02
CA TRP A 173 9.75 -22.14 3.50
C TRP A 173 9.76 -22.48 5.00
N ALA A 174 10.87 -23.00 5.53
CA ALA A 174 11.00 -23.34 6.96
C ALA A 174 10.94 -22.09 7.86
N GLU A 175 11.77 -21.08 7.59
CA GLU A 175 11.77 -19.81 8.32
C GLU A 175 10.42 -19.10 8.21
N ALA A 176 9.77 -19.15 7.04
CA ALA A 176 8.44 -18.57 6.85
C ALA A 176 7.37 -19.29 7.68
N LEU A 177 7.43 -20.62 7.74
CA LEU A 177 6.48 -21.45 8.48
C LEU A 177 6.50 -21.12 9.97
N GLU A 178 7.68 -21.02 10.58
CA GLU A 178 7.83 -20.65 12.00
C GLU A 178 7.15 -19.30 12.29
N LYS A 179 7.42 -18.29 11.46
CA LYS A 179 6.83 -16.95 11.63
C LYS A 179 5.31 -16.94 11.46
N TYR A 180 4.78 -17.70 10.50
CA TYR A 180 3.33 -17.79 10.30
C TYR A 180 2.62 -18.59 11.40
N ILE A 181 3.24 -19.63 11.94
CA ILE A 181 2.70 -20.38 13.08
C ILE A 181 2.63 -19.49 14.32
N ASN A 182 3.68 -18.72 14.61
CA ASN A 182 3.68 -17.75 15.71
C ASN A 182 2.55 -16.72 15.53
N SER A 183 2.41 -16.17 14.32
CA SER A 183 1.33 -15.22 13.99
C SER A 183 -0.06 -15.86 14.19
N ARG A 184 -0.28 -17.08 13.69
CA ARG A 184 -1.55 -17.82 13.83
C ARG A 184 -1.90 -18.05 15.29
N PHE A 185 -0.94 -18.54 16.08
CA PHE A 185 -1.12 -18.84 17.49
C PHE A 185 -1.55 -17.61 18.30
N ILE A 186 -0.94 -16.46 18.06
CA ILE A 186 -1.31 -15.21 18.74
C ILE A 186 -2.73 -14.80 18.33
N TYR A 187 -3.08 -14.84 17.04
CA TYR A 187 -4.44 -14.50 16.61
C TYR A 187 -5.49 -15.49 17.15
N GLU A 188 -5.18 -16.79 17.27
CA GLU A 188 -6.07 -17.78 17.90
C GLU A 188 -6.31 -17.47 19.38
N LYS A 189 -5.28 -17.01 20.10
CA LYS A 189 -5.44 -16.51 21.48
C LYS A 189 -6.32 -15.26 21.53
N LEU A 190 -6.12 -14.31 20.63
CA LEU A 190 -6.95 -13.10 20.55
C LEU A 190 -8.43 -13.44 20.24
N VAL A 191 -8.71 -14.43 19.37
CA VAL A 191 -10.08 -14.90 19.09
C VAL A 191 -10.80 -15.41 20.35
N LYS A 192 -10.08 -16.05 21.27
CA LYS A 192 -10.65 -16.57 22.52
C LYS A 192 -10.96 -15.47 23.53
N ASN A 193 -10.14 -14.42 23.55
CA ASN A 193 -10.20 -13.39 24.60
C ASN A 193 -11.03 -12.16 24.20
N VAL A 194 -11.22 -11.90 22.91
CA VAL A 194 -11.95 -10.72 22.42
C VAL A 194 -13.46 -10.92 22.52
N LYS A 195 -14.12 -9.99 23.23
CA LYS A 195 -15.59 -9.95 23.39
C LYS A 195 -16.33 -9.41 22.16
N ASN A 196 -15.71 -8.51 21.39
CA ASN A 196 -16.35 -7.86 20.24
C ASN A 196 -16.48 -8.83 19.05
N GLU A 197 -17.71 -9.13 18.66
CA GLU A 197 -18.03 -10.08 17.58
C GLU A 197 -17.47 -9.68 16.21
N GLU A 198 -17.49 -8.39 15.86
CA GLU A 198 -16.94 -7.91 14.57
C GLU A 198 -15.44 -8.17 14.47
N LEU A 199 -14.72 -7.89 15.57
CA LEU A 199 -13.28 -8.08 15.64
C LEU A 199 -12.93 -9.57 15.68
N LYS A 200 -13.71 -10.36 16.40
CA LYS A 200 -13.55 -11.82 16.44
C LYS A 200 -13.66 -12.42 15.02
N ALA A 201 -14.68 -12.03 14.25
CA ALA A 201 -14.84 -12.48 12.87
C ALA A 201 -13.65 -12.10 11.98
N LEU A 202 -13.09 -10.90 12.18
CA LEU A 202 -11.89 -10.44 11.46
C LEU A 202 -10.66 -11.31 11.79
N TYR A 203 -10.45 -11.64 13.06
CA TYR A 203 -9.34 -12.50 13.48
C TYR A 203 -9.51 -13.93 13.00
N GLU A 204 -10.72 -14.50 13.05
CA GLU A 204 -11.01 -15.83 12.49
C GLU A 204 -10.71 -15.88 10.99
N GLN A 205 -11.08 -14.84 10.24
CA GLN A 205 -10.72 -14.73 8.84
C GLN A 205 -9.19 -14.71 8.66
N LYS A 206 -8.46 -13.94 9.48
CA LYS A 206 -7.00 -13.87 9.42
C LYS A 206 -6.35 -15.21 9.76
N VAL A 207 -6.86 -15.95 10.74
CA VAL A 207 -6.40 -17.31 11.09
C VAL A 207 -6.60 -18.28 9.92
N LYS A 208 -7.74 -18.21 9.22
CA LYS A 208 -8.00 -18.99 8.00
C LYS A 208 -7.02 -18.65 6.87
N GLU A 209 -6.78 -17.35 6.63
CA GLU A 209 -5.78 -16.87 5.66
C GLU A 209 -4.37 -17.44 5.99
N LEU A 210 -3.94 -17.33 7.24
CA LEU A 210 -2.64 -17.83 7.71
C LEU A 210 -2.53 -19.35 7.60
N THR A 211 -3.60 -20.08 7.94
CA THR A 211 -3.64 -21.55 7.86
C THR A 211 -3.41 -22.03 6.42
N ASN A 212 -3.98 -21.35 5.43
CA ASN A 212 -3.76 -21.69 4.03
C ASN A 212 -2.30 -21.46 3.61
N ILE A 213 -1.67 -20.38 4.10
CA ILE A 213 -0.26 -20.10 3.83
C ILE A 213 0.65 -21.12 4.53
N ILE A 214 0.33 -21.52 5.76
CA ILE A 214 1.08 -22.54 6.51
C ILE A 214 1.06 -23.87 5.75
N LYS A 215 -0.10 -24.33 5.27
CA LYS A 215 -0.22 -25.56 4.46
C LYS A 215 0.64 -25.50 3.19
N LEU A 216 0.68 -24.34 2.53
CA LEU A 216 1.55 -24.13 1.37
C LEU A 216 3.03 -24.23 1.75
N CYS A 217 3.44 -23.61 2.86
CA CYS A 217 4.81 -23.68 3.37
C CYS A 217 5.20 -25.12 3.77
N GLU A 218 4.33 -25.86 4.43
CA GLU A 218 4.52 -27.26 4.82
C GLU A 218 4.77 -28.15 3.60
N TYR A 219 3.94 -27.98 2.56
CA TYR A 219 4.07 -28.70 1.31
C TYR A 219 5.44 -28.46 0.66
N HIS A 220 5.89 -27.21 0.57
CA HIS A 220 7.18 -26.86 -0.03
C HIS A 220 8.39 -27.17 0.85
N ALA A 221 8.22 -27.20 2.18
CA ALA A 221 9.29 -27.56 3.11
C ALA A 221 9.51 -29.08 3.20
N GLY A 222 8.61 -29.91 2.65
CA GLY A 222 8.65 -31.37 2.80
C GLY A 222 8.32 -31.84 4.23
N LYS A 223 7.94 -30.92 5.13
CA LYS A 223 7.54 -31.19 6.52
C LYS A 223 6.03 -31.36 6.56
N LYS A 224 5.52 -32.51 6.12
CA LYS A 224 4.10 -32.84 6.30
C LYS A 224 3.85 -33.21 7.75
N GLY A 225 3.04 -32.43 8.46
CA GLY A 225 2.51 -32.80 9.78
C GLY A 225 3.52 -32.76 10.94
N LEU A 226 4.55 -31.89 10.87
CA LEU A 226 5.39 -31.64 12.05
C LEU A 226 4.74 -30.54 12.89
N ASP A 227 4.43 -30.86 14.15
CA ASP A 227 3.99 -29.89 15.16
C ASP A 227 5.14 -28.92 15.46
N VAL A 228 5.33 -27.92 14.60
CA VAL A 228 6.24 -26.82 14.89
C VAL A 228 5.61 -26.02 16.02
N VAL A 229 6.17 -26.20 17.21
CA VAL A 229 5.75 -25.49 18.40
C VAL A 229 5.98 -23.99 18.17
N PRO A 230 4.97 -23.14 18.37
CA PRO A 230 5.16 -21.70 18.26
C PRO A 230 6.23 -21.25 19.25
N ASP A 231 7.14 -20.38 18.80
CA ASP A 231 8.14 -19.76 19.67
C ASP A 231 7.44 -18.74 20.58
N VAL A 232 7.15 -19.20 21.80
CA VAL A 232 6.52 -18.41 22.86
C VAL A 232 7.53 -17.63 23.70
N SER A 233 8.84 -17.79 23.49
CA SER A 233 9.87 -17.15 24.33
C SER A 233 9.87 -15.62 24.22
N GLN A 234 9.45 -15.07 23.07
CA GLN A 234 9.29 -13.63 22.85
C GLN A 234 7.90 -13.11 23.19
N LEU A 235 6.99 -14.01 23.55
CA LEU A 235 5.64 -13.69 23.98
C LEU A 235 5.64 -13.80 25.50
N ASP A 236 6.01 -12.72 26.20
CA ASP A 236 5.71 -12.55 27.62
C ASP A 236 4.19 -12.68 27.75
N LEU A 237 3.70 -13.89 28.02
CA LEU A 237 2.29 -14.25 28.14
C LEU A 237 2.09 -14.76 29.56
N ASN A 238 2.25 -13.86 30.53
CA ASN A 238 1.86 -14.11 31.91
C ASN A 238 0.33 -14.35 31.97
N GLU A 239 -0.16 -15.17 32.92
CA GLU A 239 -1.61 -15.36 33.16
C GLU A 239 -2.36 -14.02 33.32
N THR A 240 -1.68 -12.98 33.78
CA THR A 240 -2.19 -11.60 33.89
C THR A 240 -2.63 -10.99 32.56
N LEU A 241 -2.10 -11.44 31.41
CA LEU A 241 -2.51 -10.96 30.09
C LEU A 241 -3.87 -11.50 29.67
N GLU A 242 -4.24 -12.70 30.09
CA GLU A 242 -5.59 -13.21 29.82
C GLU A 242 -6.64 -12.34 30.52
N ASP A 243 -6.33 -11.79 31.70
CA ASP A 243 -7.20 -10.89 32.44
C ASP A 243 -7.21 -9.47 31.87
N SER A 244 -6.07 -8.92 31.44
CA SER A 244 -6.01 -7.65 30.72
C SER A 244 -6.76 -7.70 29.39
N LEU A 245 -6.65 -8.80 28.63
CA LEU A 245 -7.30 -8.99 27.33
C LEU A 245 -8.83 -9.13 27.44
N LYS A 246 -9.35 -9.67 28.55
CA LYS A 246 -10.81 -9.80 28.80
C LYS A 246 -11.51 -8.45 28.98
N ASN A 247 -10.79 -7.39 29.37
CA ASN A 247 -11.37 -6.08 29.70
C ASN A 247 -11.25 -5.05 28.56
N VAL A 248 -10.74 -5.44 27.39
CA VAL A 248 -10.59 -4.54 26.25
C VAL A 248 -11.93 -4.33 25.55
N GLU A 249 -12.70 -3.36 26.03
CA GLU A 249 -13.83 -2.81 25.29
C GLU A 249 -13.31 -1.87 24.19
N ILE A 250 -13.10 -2.41 22.98
CA ILE A 250 -12.94 -1.58 21.79
C ILE A 250 -14.32 -1.03 21.44
N GLU A 251 -14.68 0.08 22.08
CA GLU A 251 -15.85 0.89 21.77
C GLU A 251 -15.93 1.11 20.24
N PRO A 252 -17.04 0.76 19.59
CA PRO A 252 -17.21 1.00 18.16
C PRO A 252 -17.33 2.52 17.93
N LYS A 253 -16.19 3.18 17.66
CA LYS A 253 -16.14 4.57 17.14
C LYS A 253 -17.00 4.78 15.89
N ASN A 254 -17.43 3.69 15.27
CA ASN A 254 -18.13 3.65 14.00
C ASN A 254 -19.53 4.27 14.01
N GLU A 255 -20.28 4.35 15.11
CA GLU A 255 -21.64 4.92 14.99
C GLU A 255 -21.66 6.45 15.12
N LYS A 256 -20.88 7.01 16.05
CA LYS A 256 -20.79 8.47 16.24
C LYS A 256 -20.00 9.14 15.12
N GLU A 257 -18.94 8.51 14.61
CA GLU A 257 -18.17 9.05 13.48
C GLU A 257 -18.86 8.88 12.13
N ARG A 258 -19.57 7.76 11.87
CA ARG A 258 -20.42 7.63 10.66
C ARG A 258 -21.53 8.67 10.67
N LYS A 259 -22.23 8.86 11.79
CA LYS A 259 -23.25 9.92 11.91
C LYS A 259 -22.65 11.31 11.77
N LYS A 260 -21.41 11.57 12.21
CA LYS A 260 -20.70 12.85 11.98
C LYS A 260 -20.26 13.02 10.53
N GLN A 261 -19.79 11.97 9.87
CA GLN A 261 -19.36 11.99 8.46
C GLN A 261 -20.56 12.07 7.51
N GLU A 262 -21.64 11.33 7.75
CA GLU A 262 -22.92 11.46 7.05
C GLU A 262 -23.53 12.83 7.26
N LYS A 263 -23.49 13.40 8.48
CA LYS A 263 -23.93 14.77 8.72
C LYS A 263 -23.05 15.80 8.01
N ALA A 264 -21.73 15.57 7.92
CA ALA A 264 -20.81 16.46 7.20
C ALA A 264 -20.98 16.36 5.67
N GLU A 265 -21.23 15.17 5.13
CA GLU A 265 -21.52 14.94 3.72
C GLU A 265 -22.91 15.45 3.33
N ASN A 266 -23.93 15.25 4.18
CA ASN A 266 -25.27 15.82 3.97
C ASN A 266 -25.30 17.34 4.14
N LYS A 267 -24.46 17.91 5.02
CA LYS A 267 -24.30 19.37 5.13
C LYS A 267 -23.63 19.95 3.89
N LYS A 268 -22.60 19.28 3.35
CA LYS A 268 -21.99 19.65 2.05
C LYS A 268 -22.96 19.51 0.88
N LYS A 269 -23.85 18.51 0.88
CA LYS A 269 -24.91 18.35 -0.13
C LYS A 269 -26.04 19.38 0.01
N LYS A 270 -26.35 19.85 1.22
CA LYS A 270 -27.35 20.91 1.45
C LYS A 270 -26.85 22.32 1.14
N GLU A 271 -25.54 22.55 1.23
CA GLU A 271 -24.94 23.88 1.03
C GLU A 271 -24.49 24.14 -0.42
N GLN A 272 -24.47 23.10 -1.27
CA GLN A 272 -24.41 23.25 -2.71
C GLN A 272 -25.82 23.42 -3.27
N GLN A 273 -26.33 24.65 -3.27
CA GLN A 273 -27.30 25.01 -4.30
C GLN A 273 -26.62 24.77 -5.66
N PRO A 274 -27.24 24.03 -6.59
CA PRO A 274 -26.67 23.91 -7.92
C PRO A 274 -26.62 25.31 -8.53
N LEU A 275 -25.41 25.77 -8.88
CA LEU A 275 -25.25 26.90 -9.78
C LEU A 275 -26.09 26.61 -11.03
N PRO A 276 -26.87 27.58 -11.55
CA PRO A 276 -27.68 27.37 -12.75
C PRO A 276 -26.74 26.93 -13.88
N GLN A 277 -26.87 25.67 -14.30
CA GLN A 277 -26.17 25.19 -15.49
C GLN A 277 -26.86 25.83 -16.70
N PRO A 278 -26.10 26.40 -17.66
CA PRO A 278 -26.71 26.92 -18.88
C PRO A 278 -27.31 25.74 -19.64
N VAL A 279 -28.63 25.75 -19.78
CA VAL A 279 -29.33 24.81 -20.65
C VAL A 279 -28.92 25.14 -22.08
N PRO A 280 -28.42 24.18 -22.88
CA PRO A 280 -28.18 24.44 -24.29
C PRO A 280 -29.54 24.68 -24.95
N ALA A 281 -29.89 25.94 -25.16
CA ALA A 281 -30.96 26.31 -26.07
C ALA A 281 -30.51 25.86 -27.46
N LYS A 282 -31.06 24.74 -27.95
CA LYS A 282 -30.97 24.41 -29.36
C LYS A 282 -31.51 25.63 -30.12
N PRO A 283 -30.76 26.28 -31.02
CA PRO A 283 -31.38 27.21 -31.94
C PRO A 283 -32.38 26.40 -32.77
N SER A 284 -33.66 26.71 -32.63
CA SER A 284 -34.75 26.13 -33.42
C SER A 284 -34.76 26.72 -34.83
N PHE A 285 -33.63 26.74 -35.49
CA PHE A 285 -33.45 27.25 -36.84
C PHE A 285 -32.29 26.50 -37.48
N PHE A 286 -32.59 25.36 -38.10
CA PHE A 286 -32.01 24.82 -39.34
C PHE A 286 -32.50 23.38 -39.50
N ASN A 287 -33.80 23.25 -39.80
CA ASN A 287 -34.41 21.98 -40.20
C ASN A 287 -35.43 22.22 -41.31
N LEU A 288 -35.00 22.95 -42.35
CA LEU A 288 -35.77 23.18 -43.58
C LEU A 288 -35.02 22.71 -44.85
N ALA A 289 -33.73 22.35 -44.74
CA ALA A 289 -32.90 22.01 -45.90
C ALA A 289 -32.71 20.49 -46.15
N LEU A 290 -33.37 19.61 -45.38
CA LEU A 290 -33.25 18.15 -45.54
C LEU A 290 -34.44 17.50 -46.28
N LYS A 291 -35.36 18.28 -46.85
CA LYS A 291 -36.52 17.74 -47.59
C LYS A 291 -36.50 18.02 -49.11
N HIS A 292 -35.49 18.73 -49.63
CA HIS A 292 -35.40 19.07 -51.06
C HIS A 292 -33.99 18.96 -51.67
N PHE A 293 -33.27 17.87 -51.39
CA PHE A 293 -32.09 17.51 -52.19
C PHE A 293 -32.25 16.08 -52.72
N THR A 294 -32.58 15.95 -54.00
CA THR A 294 -32.34 14.74 -54.78
C THR A 294 -30.88 14.73 -55.22
N LEU A 295 -30.12 13.71 -54.81
CA LEU A 295 -28.73 13.51 -55.21
C LEU A 295 -28.67 13.01 -56.68
N PRO A 296 -27.74 13.50 -57.52
CA PRO A 296 -27.54 12.98 -58.88
C PRO A 296 -26.99 11.54 -58.86
N GLU A 297 -27.44 10.71 -59.81
CA GLU A 297 -27.22 9.26 -59.91
C GLU A 297 -25.74 8.81 -60.07
N GLU A 298 -24.80 9.73 -60.27
CA GLU A 298 -23.40 9.39 -60.58
C GLU A 298 -22.59 8.88 -59.36
N ILE A 299 -23.08 9.09 -58.13
CA ILE A 299 -22.34 8.70 -56.91
C ILE A 299 -22.59 7.23 -56.50
N GLU A 300 -23.70 6.61 -56.93
CA GLU A 300 -24.01 5.21 -56.59
C GLU A 300 -23.14 4.19 -57.35
N THR A 301 -22.56 4.59 -58.48
CA THR A 301 -21.72 3.71 -59.32
C THR A 301 -20.30 3.53 -58.78
N ILE A 302 -19.80 4.48 -57.97
CA ILE A 302 -18.46 4.44 -57.37
C ILE A 302 -18.42 3.51 -56.15
N ALA A 303 -19.54 3.32 -55.46
CA ALA A 303 -19.63 2.48 -54.26
C ALA A 303 -19.65 0.97 -54.55
N ASN A 304 -19.93 0.54 -55.80
CA ASN A 304 -20.17 -0.87 -56.15
C ASN A 304 -19.05 -1.57 -56.93
N THR A 305 -17.90 -0.93 -57.18
CA THR A 305 -16.78 -1.59 -57.87
C THR A 305 -15.86 -2.34 -56.90
N LYS A 306 -15.92 -3.69 -56.91
CA LYS A 306 -14.96 -4.56 -56.21
C LYS A 306 -13.54 -4.45 -56.83
N PRO A 307 -12.46 -4.45 -56.03
CA PRO A 307 -11.10 -4.43 -56.58
C PRO A 307 -10.70 -5.77 -57.21
N ALA A 308 -10.11 -5.72 -58.40
CA ALA A 308 -9.66 -6.89 -59.14
C ALA A 308 -8.36 -7.50 -58.56
N ALA A 309 -8.32 -8.84 -58.48
CA ALA A 309 -7.16 -9.63 -58.05
C ALA A 309 -6.05 -9.63 -59.11
N LYS A 310 -4.79 -9.44 -58.69
CA LYS A 310 -3.60 -9.64 -59.54
C LYS A 310 -2.91 -10.99 -59.26
N LYS A 311 -2.67 -11.73 -60.35
CA LYS A 311 -1.94 -13.01 -60.46
C LYS A 311 -0.42 -12.83 -60.29
N PRO A 312 0.34 -13.90 -60.00
CA PRO A 312 1.79 -13.86 -59.81
C PRO A 312 2.55 -14.09 -61.13
N THR A 313 3.72 -13.44 -61.29
CA THR A 313 4.70 -13.79 -62.33
C THR A 313 6.13 -13.64 -61.80
N LYS A 314 6.99 -14.58 -62.16
CA LYS A 314 8.39 -14.78 -61.74
C LYS A 314 9.33 -14.69 -62.97
N GLN A 315 10.63 -14.48 -62.70
CA GLN A 315 11.84 -14.57 -63.59
C GLN A 315 12.15 -13.31 -64.42
N GLY A 316 13.39 -12.81 -64.56
CA GLY A 316 14.72 -13.23 -64.09
C GLY A 316 15.85 -12.33 -64.65
N SER A 317 17.07 -12.52 -64.08
CA SER A 317 18.44 -12.22 -64.57
C SER A 317 19.00 -10.77 -64.76
N GLN A 318 20.02 -10.49 -63.92
CA GLN A 318 21.39 -9.93 -64.16
C GLN A 318 21.62 -8.68 -65.02
N GLU A 319 22.24 -7.64 -64.43
CA GLU A 319 23.62 -7.16 -64.68
C GLU A 319 23.92 -5.85 -63.91
N GLU A 320 25.07 -5.80 -63.22
CA GLU A 320 25.82 -4.58 -62.83
C GLU A 320 26.76 -4.18 -64.00
N PRO A 321 27.43 -2.99 -64.06
CA PRO A 321 27.80 -2.06 -62.98
C PRO A 321 27.67 -0.55 -63.31
N GLN A 322 27.85 0.33 -62.32
CA GLN A 322 28.77 1.51 -62.31
C GLN A 322 28.42 2.57 -61.26
N GLU A 323 29.48 3.26 -60.82
CA GLU A 323 29.63 4.21 -59.72
C GLU A 323 28.77 5.50 -59.82
N ALA A 324 28.36 6.07 -58.67
CA ALA A 324 28.78 7.41 -58.20
C ALA A 324 27.79 8.08 -57.21
N SER A 325 28.37 8.55 -56.10
CA SER A 325 28.08 9.81 -55.37
C SER A 325 26.90 9.95 -54.37
N GLY A 326 27.28 10.24 -53.12
CA GLY A 326 26.64 11.19 -52.18
C GLY A 326 25.40 10.71 -51.40
N ILE A 327 25.15 11.03 -50.12
CA ILE A 327 25.77 11.89 -49.10
C ILE A 327 25.38 11.26 -47.75
N GLY A 328 26.36 10.74 -46.99
CA GLY A 328 26.16 10.25 -45.62
C GLY A 328 26.76 11.23 -44.61
N GLY A 329 25.93 12.13 -44.07
CA GLY A 329 26.32 13.14 -43.10
C GLY A 329 25.97 12.78 -41.64
N MET A 330 27.01 12.44 -40.88
CA MET A 330 27.28 12.82 -39.48
C MET A 330 26.16 12.80 -38.42
N VAL A 331 26.35 11.98 -37.38
CA VAL A 331 26.39 12.46 -35.97
C VAL A 331 27.43 11.64 -35.18
N ARG A 332 28.43 12.33 -34.61
CA ARG A 332 29.50 11.79 -33.75
C ARG A 332 29.09 11.81 -32.28
N ASN A 333 29.57 10.78 -31.56
CA ASN A 333 30.11 10.74 -30.19
C ASN A 333 29.61 11.77 -29.14
N LEU A 334 29.08 11.23 -28.03
CA LEU A 334 29.32 11.77 -26.69
C LEU A 334 29.70 10.64 -25.72
N LEU A 335 31.00 10.52 -25.46
CA LEU A 335 31.59 9.91 -24.27
C LEU A 335 31.67 10.96 -23.16
N TRP A 336 31.33 10.61 -21.92
CA TRP A 336 31.70 11.37 -20.72
C TRP A 336 32.20 10.43 -19.61
N GLY A 337 33.52 10.27 -19.57
CA GLY A 337 34.42 10.78 -18.53
C GLY A 337 34.04 10.68 -17.06
N SER A 338 34.77 9.81 -16.35
CA SER A 338 35.01 9.79 -14.91
C SER A 338 35.93 10.92 -14.46
N LYS A 339 35.67 11.48 -13.28
CA LYS A 339 36.67 11.81 -12.25
C LYS A 339 36.00 11.82 -10.88
#